data_AF-A0A1T5IYL9-F1
#
_entry.id   AF-A0A1T5IYL9-F1
#
_cell.length_a   1.000
_cell.length_b   1.000
_cell.length_c   1.000
_cell.angle_alpha   90.00
_cell.angle_beta   90.00
_cell.angle_gamma   90.00
#
_symmetry.space_group_name_H-M   'P 1'
#
loop_
_entity.id
_entity.type
_entity.pdbx_description
1 polymer ?
#
loop_
_entity_poly.entity_id
_entity_poly.type
_entity_poly.pdbx_seq_one_letter_code
_entity_poly.pdbx_strand_id
1 'polypeptide(L)' 'MKTETDEYKMTGMDMVIKYFGLIMAAAYIGIGAALITRPDIININGAYALPLGILLIAYGLFRAFKVYQRYFQK' A
#
# COMPACT_ATOMS: atom_id res chain seq x y z
N MET A 1 13.32 0.10 -37.60
CA MET A 1 11.87 0.32 -37.41
C MET A 1 11.73 1.39 -36.34
N LYS A 2 11.47 2.64 -36.75
CA LYS A 2 11.22 3.79 -35.87
C LYS A 2 9.75 3.73 -35.43
N THR A 3 9.52 3.83 -34.13
CA THR A 3 8.63 4.80 -33.47
C THR A 3 9.15 4.88 -32.04
N GLU A 4 9.95 5.90 -31.72
CA GLU A 4 9.41 7.08 -31.02
C GLU A 4 8.68 6.64 -29.76
N THR A 5 9.41 6.71 -28.65
CA THR A 5 8.89 7.20 -27.39
C THR A 5 7.41 6.92 -27.22
N ASP A 6 7.08 5.79 -26.58
CA ASP A 6 5.90 5.69 -25.74
C ASP A 6 5.99 6.84 -24.73
N GLU A 7 5.60 8.01 -25.22
CA GLU A 7 5.07 9.15 -24.52
C GLU A 7 3.90 8.57 -23.74
N TYR A 8 4.23 7.93 -22.62
CA TYR A 8 3.29 7.55 -21.59
C TYR A 8 2.77 8.90 -21.10
N LYS A 9 1.80 9.45 -21.84
CA LYS A 9 0.84 10.39 -21.30
C LYS A 9 0.32 9.68 -20.09
N MET A 10 0.91 9.97 -18.92
CA MET A 10 0.30 9.66 -17.64
C MET A 10 -1.03 10.37 -17.69
N THR A 11 -2.05 9.66 -18.18
CA THR A 11 -3.42 10.10 -18.05
C THR A 11 -3.61 10.34 -16.56
N GLY A 12 -4.34 11.39 -16.16
CA GLY A 12 -4.52 11.70 -14.74
C GLY A 12 -4.91 10.47 -13.91
N MET A 13 -5.60 9.49 -14.53
CA MET A 13 -5.87 8.16 -13.97
C MET A 13 -4.63 7.37 -13.53
N ASP A 14 -3.56 7.28 -14.32
CA ASP A 14 -2.34 6.55 -13.93
C ASP A 14 -1.69 7.16 -12.67
N MET A 15 -1.70 8.49 -12.60
CA MET A 15 -1.17 9.24 -11.47
C MET A 15 -2.04 9.01 -10.23
N VAL A 16 -3.37 9.09 -10.38
CA VAL A 16 -4.34 8.77 -9.32
C VAL A 16 -4.18 7.34 -8.83
N ILE A 17 -4.03 6.35 -9.71
CA ILE A 17 -3.83 4.94 -9.33
C ILE A 17 -2.52 4.76 -8.55
N LYS A 18 -1.44 5.44 -8.96
CA LYS A 18 -0.15 5.42 -8.25
C LYS A 18 -0.30 5.99 -6.83
N TYR A 19 -0.85 7.20 -6.69
CA TYR A 19 -1.04 7.83 -5.38
C TYR A 19 -2.03 7.07 -4.52
N PHE A 20 -3.12 6.57 -5.09
CA PHE A 20 -4.11 5.74 -4.40
C PHE A 20 -3.50 4.45 -3.87
N GLY A 21 -2.65 3.78 -4.66
CA GLY A 21 -1.92 2.58 -4.22
C GLY A 21 -0.98 2.86 -3.04
N LEU A 22 -0.32 4.02 -3.05
CA LEU A 22 0.60 4.45 -2.01
C LEU A 22 -0.12 4.87 -0.72
N ILE A 23 -1.23 5.63 -0.85
CA ILE A 23 -2.12 6.00 0.25
C ILE A 23 -2.72 4.76 0.89
N MET A 24 -3.21 3.81 0.09
CA MET A 24 -3.74 2.55 0.59
C MET A 24 -2.67 1.77 1.36
N ALA A 25 -1.44 1.68 0.84
CA ALA A 25 -0.35 1.02 1.56
C ALA A 25 -0.07 1.67 2.93
N ALA A 26 -0.03 3.01 2.98
CA ALA A 26 0.11 3.75 4.24
C ALA A 26 -1.08 3.50 5.19
N ALA A 27 -2.31 3.43 4.66
CA ALA A 27 -3.50 3.11 5.44
C ALA A 27 -3.42 1.70 6.04
N TYR A 28 -2.99 0.68 5.29
CA TYR A 28 -2.82 -0.68 5.82
C TYR A 28 -1.78 -0.74 6.94
N ILE A 29 -0.66 -0.02 6.81
CA ILE A 29 0.36 0.07 7.87
C ILE A 29 -0.21 0.78 9.10
N GLY A 30 -0.93 1.89 8.90
CA GLY A 30 -1.56 2.65 9.98
C GLY A 30 -2.62 1.85 10.73
N ILE A 31 -3.47 1.11 10.02
CA ILE A 31 -4.49 0.24 10.61
C ILE A 31 -3.83 -0.93 11.35
N GLY A 32 -2.79 -1.54 10.78
CA GLY A 32 -2.05 -2.61 11.45
C GLY A 32 -1.34 -2.15 12.73
N ALA A 33 -0.75 -0.95 12.70
CA ALA A 33 -0.17 -0.33 13.90
C ALA A 33 -1.24 0.04 14.94
N ALA A 34 -2.41 0.52 14.51
CA ALA A 34 -3.54 0.81 15.38
C ALA A 34 -4.11 -0.46 16.03
N LEU A 35 -4.17 -1.58 15.29
CA LEU A 35 -4.55 -2.90 15.84
C LEU A 35 -3.61 -3.36 16.96
N ILE A 36 -2.30 -3.13 16.80
CA ILE A 36 -1.30 -3.54 17.80
C ILE A 36 -1.32 -2.61 19.03
N THR A 37 -1.44 -1.30 18.80
CA THR A 37 -1.31 -0.29 19.87
C THR A 37 -2.61 0.01 20.60
N ARG A 38 -3.75 -0.14 19.91
CA ARG A 38 -5.09 0.16 20.43
C ARG A 38 -6.11 -0.89 19.94
N PRO A 39 -5.97 -2.16 20.38
CA PRO A 39 -6.94 -3.21 20.03
C PRO A 39 -8.36 -2.88 20.50
N ASP A 40 -8.49 -2.07 21.55
CA ASP A 40 -9.78 -1.64 22.14
C ASP A 40 -10.65 -0.84 21.17
N ILE A 41 -10.06 -0.09 20.23
CA ILE A 41 -10.81 0.72 19.25
C ILE A 41 -11.52 -0.18 18.23
N ILE A 42 -10.95 -1.35 17.95
CA ILE A 42 -11.41 -2.24 16.88
C ILE A 42 -12.25 -3.40 17.45
N ASN A 43 -12.39 -3.47 18.78
CA ASN A 43 -13.19 -4.46 19.49
C ASN A 43 -12.84 -5.91 19.08
N ILE A 44 -11.55 -6.15 18.77
CA ILE A 44 -11.00 -7.46 18.42
C ILE A 44 -10.28 -8.01 19.63
N ASN A 45 -10.47 -9.29 19.92
CA ASN A 45 -9.76 -9.99 20.97
C ASN A 45 -8.23 -9.84 20.77
N GLY A 46 -7.56 -9.25 21.78
CA GLY A 46 -6.15 -8.84 21.70
C GLY A 46 -5.18 -9.96 21.29
N ALA A 47 -5.54 -11.23 21.54
CA ALA A 47 -4.79 -12.39 21.08
C ALA A 47 -4.65 -12.46 19.54
N TYR A 48 -5.66 -11.98 18.79
CA TYR A 48 -5.64 -11.95 17.33
C TYR A 48 -5.21 -10.61 16.76
N ALA A 49 -5.29 -9.52 17.53
CA ALA A 49 -4.92 -8.19 17.09
C ALA A 49 -3.45 -8.08 16.69
N LEU A 50 -2.57 -8.78 17.42
CA LEU A 50 -1.13 -8.78 17.17
C LEU A 50 -0.76 -9.50 15.85
N PRO A 51 -1.16 -10.77 15.60
CA PRO A 51 -0.88 -11.43 14.33
C PRO A 51 -1.59 -10.76 13.13
N LEU A 52 -2.82 -10.26 13.30
CA LEU A 52 -3.53 -9.51 12.25
C LEU A 52 -2.82 -8.19 11.92
N GLY A 53 -2.39 -7.45 12.93
CA GLY A 53 -1.66 -6.20 12.74
C GLY A 53 -0.34 -6.40 12.00
N ILE A 54 0.43 -7.42 12.37
CA ILE A 54 1.68 -7.78 11.68
C ILE A 54 1.41 -8.15 10.21
N LEU A 55 0.39 -8.97 9.94
CA LEU A 55 0.01 -9.35 8.57
C LEU A 55 -0.41 -8.12 7.75
N LEU A 56 -1.17 -7.19 8.33
CA LEU A 56 -1.58 -5.95 7.65
C LEU A 56 -0.38 -5.07 7.31
N ILE A 57 0.57 -4.91 8.24
CA ILE A 57 1.78 -4.13 8.03
C ILE A 57 2.63 -4.78 6.92
N ALA A 58 2.84 -6.09 6.99
CA ALA A 58 3.59 -6.85 5.98
C ALA A 58 2.94 -6.73 4.59
N TYR A 59 1.61 -6.83 4.51
CA TYR A 59 0.87 -6.66 3.26
C TYR A 59 0.98 -5.22 2.72
N GLY A 60 0.85 -4.22 3.59
CA GLY A 60 1.03 -2.80 3.23
C GLY A 60 2.43 -2.53 2.66
N LEU A 61 3.47 -3.07 3.30
CA LEU A 61 4.86 -2.99 2.82
C LEU A 61 5.06 -3.71 1.48
N PHE A 62 4.56 -4.94 1.34
CA PHE A 62 4.64 -5.69 0.09
C PHE A 62 3.96 -4.95 -1.07
N ARG A 63 2.80 -4.35 -0.81
CA ARG A 63 2.07 -3.56 -1.80
C ARG A 63 2.82 -2.28 -2.16
N ALA A 64 3.38 -1.57 -1.18
CA ALA A 64 4.24 -0.40 -1.42
C ALA A 64 5.46 -0.78 -2.27
N PHE A 65 6.09 -1.92 -1.99
CA PHE A 65 7.23 -2.43 -2.75
C PHE A 65 6.87 -2.76 -4.19
N LYS A 66 5.70 -3.39 -4.41
CA LYS A 66 5.18 -3.69 -5.76
C LYS A 66 4.85 -2.42 -6.55
N VAL A 67 4.26 -1.41 -5.91
CA VAL A 67 4.02 -0.09 -6.52
C VAL A 67 5.35 0.58 -6.84
N TYR A 68 6.32 0.54 -5.93
CA TYR A 68 7.65 1.09 -6.16
C TYR A 68 8.35 0.42 -7.35
N GLN A 69 8.40 -0.91 -7.41
CA GLN A 69 8.97 -1.64 -8.54
C GLN A 69 8.29 -1.28 -9.87
N ARG A 70 6.96 -1.17 -9.88
CA ARG A 70 6.20 -0.89 -11.11
C ARG A 70 6.43 0.51 -11.68
N TYR A 71 6.75 1.50 -10.83
CA TYR A 71 6.86 2.91 -11.25
C TYR A 71 8.28 3.50 -11.14
N PHE A 72 9.19 2.91 -10.36
CA PHE A 72 10.54 3.44 -10.12
C PHE A 72 11.67 2.54 -10.62
N GLN A 73 11.44 1.24 -10.88
CA GLN A 73 12.43 0.38 -11.57
C GLN A 73 12.14 0.29 -13.07
N LYS A 74 11.95 1.44 -13.72
CA LYS A 74 12.10 1.54 -15.18
C LYS A 74 13.58 1.70 -15.52
#